data_AF-A0A350XF26-F1
#
_entry.id   AF-A0A350XF26-F1
#
_cell.length_a   1.000
_cell.length_b   1.000
_cell.length_c   1.000
_cell.angle_alpha   90.00
_cell.angle_beta   90.00
_cell.angle_gamma   90.00
#
_symmetry.space_group_name_H-M   'P 1'
#
loop_
_entity.id
_entity.type
_entity.pdbx_description
1 polymer ?
#
loop_
_entity_poly.entity_id
_entity_poly.type
_entity_poly.pdbx_seq_one_letter_code
_entity_poly.pdbx_strand_id
1 'polypeptide(L)'
;VDTDARTVSYDGEIVTLHPKEYDLILLFLNYPNHVLSYEIIINKLWDFDRIPTHSSIRSHIRTVRKAFKKVKFNEEIIETVHGIGYRLNRLINCQKEAIAEISPSVSVLKKFLKAQAIEYLVIDENFLIKSMSPLLHDYCDYPQDLKVGIDAGHAFPEFIGFEAAFEKVRNKEWERFEIQGIARSCNPNRPEYINFYAIADDPNKQNQSGERLLFIFFEDASEQMIYKQRLVQIENETYLLLEGANREFSLSKVLV
;
A
#
# COMPACT_ATOMS: atom_id res chain seq x y z
N VAL A 1 -10.35 -5.62 13.43
CA VAL A 1 -9.71 -5.29 14.73
C VAL A 1 -10.51 -4.18 15.33
N ASP A 2 -10.85 -4.29 16.61
CA ASP A 2 -11.55 -3.23 17.33
C ASP A 2 -10.49 -2.39 18.08
N THR A 3 -10.34 -1.13 17.68
CA THR A 3 -9.38 -0.20 18.26
C THR A 3 -9.84 0.35 19.61
N ASP A 4 -11.15 0.47 19.82
CA ASP A 4 -11.74 1.03 21.03
C ASP A 4 -11.72 0.00 22.15
N ALA A 5 -12.08 -1.24 21.82
CA ALA A 5 -12.01 -2.36 22.76
C ALA A 5 -10.60 -2.96 22.90
N ARG A 6 -9.65 -2.54 22.06
CA ARG A 6 -8.30 -3.14 21.93
C ARG A 6 -8.32 -4.66 21.77
N THR A 7 -9.25 -5.15 20.95
CA THR A 7 -9.42 -6.60 20.69
C THR A 7 -9.15 -6.93 19.24
N VAL A 8 -8.55 -8.11 19.02
CA VAL A 8 -8.31 -8.69 17.72
C VAL A 8 -9.09 -9.99 17.64
N SER A 9 -9.89 -10.16 16.58
CA SER A 9 -10.66 -11.39 16.33
C SER A 9 -10.40 -11.89 14.92
N TYR A 10 -10.41 -13.21 14.76
CA TYR A 10 -10.31 -13.89 13.47
C TYR A 10 -11.46 -14.90 13.37
N ASP A 11 -12.25 -14.83 12.29
CA ASP A 11 -13.40 -15.71 12.04
C ASP A 11 -14.37 -15.85 13.24
N GLY A 12 -14.61 -14.72 13.92
CA GLY A 12 -15.45 -14.67 15.13
C GLY A 12 -14.79 -15.14 16.43
N GLU A 13 -13.59 -15.72 16.39
CA GLU A 13 -12.82 -16.11 17.58
C GLU A 13 -11.88 -14.98 18.04
N ILE A 14 -11.86 -14.68 19.34
CA ILE A 14 -10.97 -13.65 19.92
C ILE A 14 -9.54 -14.19 20.03
N VAL A 15 -8.59 -13.46 19.45
CA VAL A 15 -7.15 -13.73 19.58
C VAL A 15 -6.63 -13.09 20.86
N THR A 16 -6.30 -13.90 21.87
CA THR A 16 -5.73 -13.39 23.12
C THR A 16 -4.30 -12.90 22.89
N LEU A 17 -4.10 -11.59 23.00
CA LEU A 17 -2.80 -10.90 22.85
C LEU A 17 -2.48 -10.08 24.11
N HIS A 18 -1.20 -9.98 24.47
CA HIS A 18 -0.75 -9.02 25.47
C HIS A 18 -0.74 -7.57 24.93
N PRO A 19 -0.70 -6.54 25.79
CA PRO A 19 -0.77 -5.14 25.35
C PRO A 19 0.25 -4.78 24.25
N LYS A 20 1.52 -5.18 24.41
CA LYS A 20 2.57 -4.94 23.42
C LYS A 20 2.45 -5.79 22.15
N GLU A 21 1.83 -6.96 22.26
CA GLU A 21 1.57 -7.83 21.10
C GLU A 21 0.41 -7.29 20.27
N TYR A 22 -0.60 -6.72 20.93
CA TYR A 22 -1.65 -5.94 20.29
C TYR A 22 -1.06 -4.73 19.57
N ASP A 23 -0.24 -3.92 20.26
CA ASP A 23 0.37 -2.73 19.64
C ASP A 23 1.23 -3.12 18.43
N LEU A 24 1.95 -4.25 18.52
CA LEU A 24 2.76 -4.78 17.43
C LEU A 24 1.91 -5.24 16.24
N ILE A 25 0.78 -5.92 16.47
CA ILE A 25 -0.17 -6.25 15.41
C ILE A 25 -0.78 -4.99 14.79
N LEU A 26 -1.18 -4.03 15.61
CA LEU A 26 -1.73 -2.76 15.14
C LEU A 26 -0.69 -2.00 14.30
N LEU A 27 0.58 -2.01 14.71
CA LEU A 27 1.67 -1.46 13.91
C LEU A 27 1.75 -2.17 12.57
N PHE A 28 1.79 -3.50 12.52
CA PHE A 28 1.85 -4.22 11.24
C PHE A 28 0.61 -3.97 10.36
N LEU A 29 -0.58 -3.81 10.94
CA LEU A 29 -1.81 -3.48 10.21
C LEU A 29 -1.82 -2.04 9.68
N ASN A 30 -1.16 -1.10 10.36
CA ASN A 30 -0.97 0.27 9.88
C ASN A 30 0.10 0.39 8.78
N TYR A 31 0.89 -0.66 8.58
CA TYR A 31 1.94 -0.76 7.58
C TYR A 31 1.79 -2.04 6.73
N PRO A 32 0.63 -2.24 6.07
CA PRO A 32 0.42 -3.41 5.23
C PRO A 32 1.46 -3.39 4.09
N ASN A 33 2.01 -4.57 3.74
CA ASN A 33 3.01 -4.76 2.66
C ASN A 33 4.43 -4.26 2.94
N HIS A 34 4.67 -3.58 4.05
CA HIS A 34 5.99 -3.03 4.37
C HIS A 34 6.84 -3.96 5.23
N VAL A 35 8.13 -4.03 4.91
CA VAL A 35 9.11 -4.67 5.79
C VAL A 35 9.55 -3.68 6.85
N LEU A 36 9.04 -3.85 8.06
CA LEU A 36 9.45 -3.07 9.21
C LEU A 36 10.76 -3.62 9.78
N SER A 37 11.80 -2.79 9.75
CA SER A 37 13.06 -3.10 10.40
C SER A 37 12.91 -3.09 11.92
N TYR A 38 13.85 -3.73 12.61
CA TYR A 38 13.89 -3.72 14.07
C TYR A 38 13.88 -2.31 14.67
N GLU A 39 14.68 -1.40 14.10
CA GLU A 39 14.79 -0.02 14.56
C GLU A 39 13.46 0.73 14.43
N ILE A 40 12.76 0.53 13.30
CA ILE A 40 11.43 1.13 13.08
C ILE A 40 10.42 0.60 14.10
N ILE A 41 10.42 -0.72 14.34
CA ILE A 41 9.52 -1.35 15.31
C ILE A 41 9.78 -0.81 16.72
N ILE A 42 11.04 -0.63 17.13
CA ILE A 42 11.37 -0.03 18.42
C ILE A 42 10.88 1.40 18.51
N ASN A 43 11.29 2.24 17.57
CA ASN A 43 10.99 3.67 17.59
C ASN A 43 9.49 3.96 17.59
N LYS A 44 8.68 3.04 17.04
CA LYS A 44 7.21 3.15 16.99
C LYS A 44 6.49 2.65 18.24
N LEU A 45 7.05 1.68 18.97
CA LEU A 45 6.33 0.95 20.03
C LEU A 45 6.91 1.13 21.44
N TRP A 46 8.15 1.57 21.56
CA TRP A 46 8.82 1.76 22.85
C TRP A 46 9.40 3.17 22.95
N ASP A 47 9.22 3.77 24.13
CA ASP A 47 9.84 5.04 24.49
C ASP A 47 11.33 4.85 24.81
N PHE A 48 12.11 5.94 24.68
CA PHE A 48 13.57 5.96 24.81
C PHE A 48 14.11 5.34 26.12
N ASP A 49 13.31 5.30 27.18
CA ASP A 49 13.75 4.85 28.51
C ASP A 49 13.80 3.31 28.65
N ARG A 50 13.20 2.54 27.74
CA ARG A 50 13.16 1.06 27.81
C ARG A 50 13.28 0.42 26.45
N ILE A 51 14.45 0.59 25.83
CA ILE A 51 14.79 -0.02 24.55
C ILE A 51 14.87 -1.55 24.71
N PRO A 52 13.96 -2.33 24.12
CA PRO A 52 14.04 -3.78 24.17
C PRO A 52 15.23 -4.29 23.35
N THR A 53 15.61 -5.55 23.54
CA THR A 53 16.62 -6.21 22.70
C THR A 53 15.99 -6.86 21.46
N HIS A 54 16.80 -7.16 20.44
CA HIS A 54 16.38 -7.92 19.25
C HIS A 54 15.69 -9.24 19.62
N SER A 55 16.17 -9.90 20.67
CA SER A 55 15.59 -11.14 21.19
C SER A 55 14.20 -10.94 21.78
N SER A 56 13.95 -9.80 22.44
CA SER A 56 12.64 -9.45 23.02
C SER A 56 11.58 -9.28 21.92
N ILE A 57 11.89 -8.56 20.85
CA ILE A 57 10.97 -8.39 19.71
C ILE A 57 10.69 -9.72 19.03
N ARG A 58 11.73 -10.54 18.82
CA ARG A 58 11.57 -11.90 18.27
C ARG A 58 10.66 -12.76 19.15
N SER A 59 10.73 -12.59 20.46
CA SER A 59 9.84 -13.28 21.41
C SER A 59 8.39 -12.83 21.25
N HIS A 60 8.13 -11.51 21.19
CA HIS A 60 6.78 -10.98 20.94
C HIS A 60 6.20 -11.47 19.63
N ILE A 61 6.97 -11.45 18.54
CA ILE A 61 6.54 -11.98 17.23
C ILE A 61 6.23 -13.48 17.32
N ARG A 62 7.02 -14.25 18.07
CA ARG A 62 6.76 -15.67 18.31
C ARG A 62 5.46 -15.89 19.10
N THR A 63 5.18 -15.06 20.10
CA THR A 63 3.93 -15.15 20.87
C THR A 63 2.72 -14.80 20.01
N VAL A 64 2.82 -13.73 19.21
CA VAL A 64 1.79 -13.35 18.24
C VAL A 64 1.50 -14.51 17.28
N ARG A 65 2.52 -15.08 16.61
CA ARG A 65 2.34 -16.22 15.71
C ARG A 65 1.67 -17.42 16.40
N LYS A 66 2.01 -17.67 17.67
CA LYS A 66 1.34 -18.73 18.46
C LYS A 66 -0.11 -18.40 18.78
N ALA A 67 -0.43 -17.15 19.09
CA ALA A 67 -1.79 -16.71 19.37
C ALA A 67 -2.69 -16.92 18.15
N PHE A 68 -2.23 -16.53 16.96
CA PHE A 68 -2.96 -16.75 15.71
C PHE A 68 -3.08 -18.24 15.35
N LYS A 69 -2.05 -19.06 15.60
CA LYS A 69 -2.17 -20.52 15.42
C LYS A 69 -3.25 -21.17 16.29
N LYS A 70 -3.57 -20.61 17.46
CA LYS A 70 -4.63 -21.15 18.34
C LYS A 70 -6.02 -20.97 17.75
N VAL A 71 -6.27 -19.85 17.07
CA VAL A 71 -7.54 -19.55 16.37
C VAL A 71 -7.59 -20.15 14.96
N LYS A 72 -6.86 -21.25 14.73
CA LYS A 72 -6.79 -21.98 13.45
C LYS A 72 -6.37 -21.13 12.25
N PHE A 73 -5.61 -20.07 12.49
CA PHE A 73 -4.98 -19.32 11.42
C PHE A 73 -3.81 -20.15 10.86
N ASN A 74 -4.02 -20.76 9.69
CA ASN A 74 -3.09 -21.73 9.10
C ASN A 74 -1.87 -21.08 8.42
N GLU A 75 -1.90 -19.77 8.18
CA GLU A 75 -0.80 -19.03 7.54
C GLU A 75 0.12 -18.36 8.58
N GLU A 76 1.33 -18.00 8.20
CA GLU A 76 2.19 -17.23 9.09
C GLU A 76 1.83 -15.75 8.98
N ILE A 77 1.12 -15.19 9.96
CA ILE A 77 0.60 -13.80 9.91
C ILE A 77 1.69 -12.73 9.76
N ILE A 78 2.86 -12.94 10.36
CA ILE A 78 4.00 -12.03 10.23
C ILE A 78 5.12 -12.83 9.58
N GLU A 79 5.58 -12.43 8.40
CA GLU A 79 6.70 -13.01 7.68
C GLU A 79 8.04 -12.43 8.19
N THR A 80 9.08 -13.26 8.25
CA THR A 80 10.45 -12.79 8.53
C THR A 80 11.23 -12.60 7.24
N VAL A 81 11.53 -11.35 6.90
CA VAL A 81 12.40 -11.00 5.78
C VAL A 81 13.85 -10.96 6.29
N HIS A 82 14.61 -12.00 5.96
CA HIS A 82 15.93 -12.23 6.54
C HIS A 82 16.89 -11.08 6.19
N GLY A 83 17.58 -10.55 7.20
CA GLY A 83 18.52 -9.42 7.05
C GLY A 83 17.88 -8.03 6.99
N ILE A 84 16.55 -7.93 6.93
CA ILE A 84 15.84 -6.64 6.80
C ILE A 84 14.88 -6.42 7.97
N GLY A 85 14.03 -7.40 8.30
CA GLY A 85 13.05 -7.24 9.37
C GLY A 85 11.85 -8.16 9.24
N TYR A 86 10.67 -7.60 9.50
CA TYR A 86 9.41 -8.33 9.57
C TYR A 86 8.33 -7.63 8.76
N ARG A 87 7.42 -8.39 8.18
CA ARG A 87 6.32 -7.86 7.37
C ARG A 87 5.02 -8.55 7.74
N LEU A 88 3.90 -7.83 7.66
CA LEU A 88 2.59 -8.46 7.72
C LEU A 88 2.40 -9.33 6.48
N ASN A 89 2.25 -10.64 6.65
CA ASN A 89 1.90 -11.52 5.56
C ASN A 89 0.46 -11.21 5.15
N ARG A 90 0.28 -10.78 3.91
CA ARG A 90 -1.03 -10.43 3.38
C ARG A 90 -1.86 -11.71 3.35
N LEU A 91 -2.98 -11.68 4.08
CA LEU A 91 -3.96 -12.74 4.06
C LEU A 91 -4.54 -12.88 2.66
N ILE A 92 -4.17 -13.94 1.94
CA ILE A 92 -4.89 -14.33 0.73
C ILE A 92 -6.12 -15.10 1.18
N ASN A 93 -7.15 -14.39 1.64
CA ASN A 93 -8.50 -14.93 1.67
C ASN A 93 -9.22 -14.48 0.40
N CYS A 94 -8.81 -15.04 -0.72
CA CYS A 94 -9.67 -15.11 -1.90
C CYS A 94 -9.64 -16.54 -2.39
N GLN A 95 -10.83 -17.05 -2.67
CA GLN A 95 -11.13 -18.43 -3.02
C GLN A 95 -10.10 -18.99 -4.01
N LYS A 96 -9.76 -20.27 -3.85
CA LYS A 96 -9.19 -21.08 -4.94
C LYS A 96 -10.23 -21.16 -6.07
N GLU A 97 -10.45 -20.07 -6.79
CA GLU A 97 -11.15 -20.10 -8.06
C GLU A 97 -10.11 -20.04 -9.17
N ALA A 98 -9.88 -21.24 -9.71
CA ALA A 98 -9.43 -21.53 -11.06
C ALA A 98 -8.69 -20.39 -11.77
N ILE A 99 -7.35 -20.42 -11.71
CA ILE A 99 -6.56 -19.89 -12.83
C ILE A 99 -6.07 -21.10 -13.60
N ALA A 100 -6.95 -21.59 -14.46
CA ALA A 100 -6.60 -22.49 -15.54
C ALA A 100 -5.59 -21.78 -16.46
N GLU A 101 -4.56 -22.54 -16.84
CA GLU A 101 -3.77 -22.41 -18.07
C GLU A 101 -3.43 -21.00 -18.56
N ILE A 102 -2.32 -20.41 -18.11
CA ILE A 102 -1.65 -19.36 -18.90
C ILE A 102 -0.13 -19.57 -18.86
N SER A 103 0.47 -19.52 -20.05
CA SER A 103 1.88 -19.66 -20.42
C SER A 103 2.89 -19.13 -19.37
N PRO A 104 4.07 -19.78 -19.19
CA PRO A 104 5.05 -19.50 -18.12
C PRO A 104 5.42 -18.01 -17.94
N SER A 105 5.40 -17.19 -19.00
CA SER A 105 5.71 -15.76 -18.96
C SER A 105 4.77 -14.94 -18.04
N VAL A 106 3.47 -15.25 -18.03
CA VAL A 106 2.47 -14.51 -17.23
C VAL A 106 2.59 -14.90 -15.75
N SER A 107 2.96 -16.15 -15.46
CA SER A 107 3.17 -16.63 -14.10
C SER A 107 4.38 -15.95 -13.42
N VAL A 108 5.45 -15.68 -14.19
CA VAL A 108 6.63 -14.96 -13.72
C VAL A 108 6.31 -13.50 -13.49
N LEU A 109 5.57 -12.85 -14.39
CA LEU A 109 5.13 -11.46 -14.23
C LEU A 109 4.27 -11.27 -12.97
N LYS A 110 3.31 -12.17 -12.70
CA LYS A 110 2.51 -12.12 -11.47
C LYS A 110 3.36 -12.25 -10.21
N LYS A 111 4.38 -13.13 -10.22
CA LYS A 111 5.31 -13.28 -9.09
C LYS A 111 6.18 -12.04 -8.91
N PHE A 112 6.64 -11.43 -10.00
CA PHE A 112 7.45 -10.20 -9.97
C PHE A 112 6.66 -9.01 -9.42
N LEU A 113 5.46 -8.77 -9.93
CA LEU A 113 4.58 -7.70 -9.46
C LEU A 113 4.27 -7.86 -7.96
N LYS A 114 3.96 -9.09 -7.52
CA LYS A 114 3.75 -9.39 -6.10
C LYS A 114 5.01 -9.14 -5.25
N ALA A 115 6.20 -9.44 -5.77
CA ALA A 115 7.46 -9.18 -5.07
C ALA A 115 7.73 -7.67 -4.90
N GLN A 116 7.30 -6.86 -5.87
CA GLN A 116 7.36 -5.40 -5.81
C GLN A 116 6.14 -4.75 -5.12
N ALA A 117 5.21 -5.54 -4.58
CA ALA A 117 3.94 -5.06 -4.03
C ALA A 117 3.13 -4.17 -4.98
N ILE A 118 3.24 -4.43 -6.29
CA ILE A 118 2.47 -3.74 -7.33
C ILE A 118 1.18 -4.52 -7.57
N GLU A 119 0.05 -3.83 -7.38
CA GLU A 119 -1.27 -4.37 -7.70
C GLU A 119 -1.68 -3.97 -9.12
N TYR A 120 -2.61 -4.70 -9.71
CA TYR A 120 -3.08 -4.42 -11.07
C TYR A 120 -4.59 -4.54 -11.20
N LEU A 121 -5.14 -3.80 -12.15
CA LEU A 121 -6.52 -3.81 -12.59
C LEU A 121 -6.53 -3.82 -14.11
N VAL A 122 -7.39 -4.65 -14.71
CA VAL A 122 -7.57 -4.70 -16.16
C VAL A 122 -9.00 -4.28 -16.46
N ILE A 123 -9.13 -3.24 -17.28
CA ILE A 123 -10.41 -2.70 -17.69
C ILE A 123 -10.59 -2.79 -19.20
N ASP A 124 -11.84 -2.88 -19.65
CA ASP A 124 -12.20 -2.83 -21.07
C ASP A 124 -12.47 -1.38 -21.55
N GLU A 125 -12.99 -1.26 -22.76
CA GLU A 125 -13.32 0.01 -23.40
C GLU A 125 -14.43 0.79 -22.66
N ASN A 126 -15.34 0.07 -22.01
CA ASN A 126 -16.45 0.59 -21.22
C ASN A 126 -16.08 0.77 -19.74
N PHE A 127 -14.79 0.70 -19.40
CA PHE A 127 -14.27 0.81 -18.03
C PHE A 127 -14.74 -0.33 -17.11
N LEU A 128 -15.27 -1.43 -17.65
CA LEU A 128 -15.66 -2.59 -16.86
C LEU A 128 -14.44 -3.40 -16.45
N ILE A 129 -14.41 -3.81 -15.20
CA ILE A 129 -13.33 -4.62 -14.64
C ILE A 129 -13.36 -6.02 -15.27
N LYS A 130 -12.28 -6.44 -15.93
CA LYS A 130 -12.11 -7.78 -16.52
C LYS A 130 -11.31 -8.70 -15.62
N SER A 131 -10.25 -8.18 -15.01
CA SER A 131 -9.45 -8.90 -14.03
C SER A 131 -8.76 -7.93 -13.08
N MET A 132 -8.34 -8.43 -11.92
CA MET A 132 -7.72 -7.63 -10.89
C MET A 132 -6.81 -8.48 -10.03
N SER A 133 -5.86 -7.82 -9.39
CA SER A 133 -5.07 -8.43 -8.35
C SER A 133 -5.89 -8.59 -7.07
N PRO A 134 -5.76 -9.70 -6.33
CA PRO A 134 -6.57 -9.99 -5.14
C PRO A 134 -6.42 -9.00 -3.99
N LEU A 135 -5.42 -8.13 -4.08
CA LEU A 135 -4.97 -7.26 -3.01
C LEU A 135 -5.20 -5.78 -3.35
N LEU A 136 -5.91 -5.53 -4.44
CA LEU A 136 -6.30 -4.21 -4.89
C LEU A 136 -7.34 -3.56 -3.94
N HIS A 137 -8.05 -4.35 -3.13
CA HIS A 137 -9.02 -3.87 -2.15
C HIS A 137 -8.45 -2.82 -1.18
N ASP A 138 -7.17 -2.94 -0.82
CA ASP A 138 -6.52 -2.00 0.11
C ASP A 138 -6.27 -0.62 -0.51
N TYR A 139 -6.39 -0.50 -1.85
CA TYR A 139 -6.13 0.73 -2.60
C TYR A 139 -7.41 1.41 -3.11
N CYS A 140 -8.59 0.87 -2.79
CA CYS A 140 -9.89 1.38 -3.23
C CYS A 140 -10.57 2.16 -2.12
N ASP A 141 -11.30 3.22 -2.48
CA ASP A 141 -12.18 3.91 -1.53
C ASP A 141 -13.44 3.05 -1.23
N TYR A 142 -13.90 2.29 -2.22
CA TYR A 142 -15.10 1.44 -2.13
C TYR A 142 -14.81 -0.01 -2.52
N PRO A 143 -14.25 -0.84 -1.60
CA PRO A 143 -13.85 -2.22 -1.91
C PRO A 143 -15.03 -3.14 -2.26
N GLN A 144 -16.26 -2.76 -1.92
CA GLN A 144 -17.50 -3.51 -2.20
C GLN A 144 -17.86 -3.55 -3.69
N ASP A 145 -17.46 -2.54 -4.45
CA ASP A 145 -17.75 -2.39 -5.89
C ASP A 145 -16.62 -2.97 -6.76
N LEU A 146 -15.55 -3.46 -6.13
CA LEU A 146 -14.44 -4.10 -6.80
C LEU A 146 -14.81 -5.54 -7.21
N LYS A 147 -15.57 -5.68 -8.30
CA LYS A 147 -15.98 -6.97 -8.88
C LYS A 147 -15.88 -6.95 -10.39
N VAL A 148 -15.59 -8.11 -10.98
CA VAL A 148 -15.55 -8.29 -12.44
C VAL A 148 -16.92 -7.95 -13.04
N GLY A 149 -16.92 -7.12 -14.08
CA GLY A 149 -18.14 -6.65 -14.77
C GLY A 149 -18.79 -5.40 -14.17
N ILE A 150 -18.24 -4.83 -13.08
CA ILE A 150 -18.64 -3.51 -12.56
C ILE A 150 -17.72 -2.44 -13.17
N ASP A 151 -18.24 -1.23 -13.33
CA ASP A 151 -17.45 -0.06 -13.72
C ASP A 151 -16.37 0.25 -12.66
N ALA A 152 -15.13 0.35 -13.12
CA ALA A 152 -13.97 0.64 -12.29
C ALA A 152 -14.06 2.01 -11.60
N GLY A 153 -14.79 2.98 -12.17
CA GLY A 153 -14.99 4.31 -11.59
C GLY A 153 -15.73 4.29 -10.24
N HIS A 154 -16.54 3.27 -9.96
CA HIS A 154 -17.19 3.13 -8.66
C HIS A 154 -16.20 2.76 -7.55
N ALA A 155 -15.24 1.88 -7.83
CA ALA A 155 -14.19 1.51 -6.88
C ALA A 155 -13.08 2.57 -6.80
N PHE A 156 -12.83 3.27 -7.92
CA PHE A 156 -11.78 4.27 -8.12
C PHE A 156 -12.36 5.57 -8.66
N PRO A 157 -12.86 6.46 -7.79
CA PRO A 157 -13.37 7.77 -8.21
C PRO A 157 -12.34 8.60 -8.99
N GLU A 158 -11.05 8.32 -8.83
CA GLU A 158 -9.98 8.97 -9.59
C GLU A 158 -10.10 8.79 -11.08
N PHE A 159 -10.68 7.68 -11.56
CA PHE A 159 -10.79 7.44 -13.00
C PHE A 159 -11.77 8.40 -13.67
N ILE A 160 -12.65 9.01 -12.88
CA ILE A 160 -13.60 10.02 -13.35
C ILE A 160 -12.80 11.27 -13.76
N GLY A 161 -12.89 11.64 -15.04
CA GLY A 161 -12.14 12.74 -15.64
C GLY A 161 -10.86 12.34 -16.37
N PHE A 162 -10.42 11.08 -16.28
CA PHE A 162 -9.28 10.56 -17.07
C PHE A 162 -9.70 9.72 -18.27
N GLU A 163 -10.98 9.72 -18.64
CA GLU A 163 -11.52 8.87 -19.69
C GLU A 163 -10.84 9.15 -21.04
N ALA A 164 -10.70 10.44 -21.37
CA ALA A 164 -10.01 10.88 -22.59
C ALA A 164 -8.51 10.52 -22.57
N ALA A 165 -7.86 10.53 -21.41
CA ALA A 165 -6.46 10.12 -21.28
C ALA A 165 -6.31 8.62 -21.51
N PHE A 166 -7.20 7.81 -20.92
CA PHE A 166 -7.19 6.37 -21.11
C PHE A 166 -7.49 5.98 -22.56
N GLU A 167 -8.40 6.71 -23.22
CA GLU A 167 -8.67 6.51 -24.64
C GLU A 167 -7.43 6.80 -25.50
N LYS A 168 -6.68 7.87 -25.21
CA LYS A 168 -5.41 8.16 -25.90
C LYS A 168 -4.35 7.08 -25.69
N VAL A 169 -4.25 6.53 -24.49
CA VAL A 169 -3.35 5.40 -24.20
C VAL A 169 -3.80 4.16 -24.97
N ARG A 170 -5.10 3.83 -24.99
CA ARG A 170 -5.65 2.71 -25.78
C ARG A 170 -5.42 2.88 -27.28
N ASN A 171 -5.50 4.11 -27.78
CA ASN A 171 -5.25 4.45 -29.19
C ASN A 171 -3.74 4.50 -29.53
N LYS A 172 -2.86 4.25 -28.56
CA LYS A 172 -1.39 4.33 -28.69
C LYS A 172 -0.90 5.72 -29.08
N GLU A 173 -1.68 6.76 -28.79
CA GLU A 173 -1.19 8.14 -28.89
C GLU A 173 -0.18 8.39 -27.76
N TRP A 174 -0.41 7.79 -26.59
CA TRP A 174 0.47 7.84 -25.42
C TRP A 174 0.98 6.43 -25.10
N GLU A 175 2.29 6.31 -24.83
CA GLU A 175 2.91 5.03 -24.44
C GLU A 175 2.42 4.55 -23.07
N ARG A 176 2.20 5.50 -22.15
CA ARG A 176 1.65 5.28 -20.82
C ARG A 176 1.01 6.56 -20.28
N PHE A 177 0.11 6.42 -19.33
CA PHE A 177 -0.38 7.52 -18.51
C PHE A 177 -0.05 7.24 -17.05
N GLU A 178 0.48 8.22 -16.33
CA GLU A 178 0.86 8.04 -14.93
C GLU A 178 0.36 9.20 -14.08
N ILE A 179 -0.11 8.86 -12.88
CA ILE A 179 -0.40 9.84 -11.84
C ILE A 179 0.35 9.41 -10.60
N GLN A 180 1.03 10.38 -10.00
CA GLN A 180 1.85 10.16 -8.83
C GLN A 180 1.22 10.80 -7.59
N GLY A 181 1.21 10.04 -6.50
CA GLY A 181 0.92 10.56 -5.17
C GLY A 181 -0.52 11.00 -4.95
N ILE A 182 -1.48 10.20 -5.43
CA ILE A 182 -2.89 10.43 -5.13
C ILE A 182 -3.13 10.09 -3.67
N ALA A 183 -3.61 11.07 -2.91
CA ALA A 183 -3.95 10.87 -1.50
C ALA A 183 -5.25 10.06 -1.37
N ARG A 184 -5.22 9.03 -0.54
CA ARG A 184 -6.35 8.19 -0.16
C ARG A 184 -6.84 8.60 1.23
N SER A 185 -8.16 8.59 1.38
CA SER A 185 -8.83 8.93 2.64
C SER A 185 -9.11 7.70 3.53
N CYS A 186 -8.61 6.53 3.15
CA CYS A 186 -8.90 5.25 3.78
C CYS A 186 -8.46 5.15 5.25
N ASN A 187 -7.47 5.93 5.68
CA ASN A 187 -7.01 5.95 7.06
C ASN A 187 -6.73 7.39 7.57
N PRO A 188 -7.49 7.89 8.57
CA PRO A 188 -7.29 9.25 9.10
C PRO A 188 -5.96 9.43 9.85
N ASN A 189 -5.31 8.34 10.29
CA ASN A 189 -4.06 8.40 11.05
C ASN A 189 -2.80 8.37 10.16
N ARG A 190 -2.92 8.02 8.88
CA ARG A 190 -1.81 8.06 7.92
C ARG A 190 -2.37 8.28 6.51
N PRO A 191 -2.08 9.43 5.87
CA PRO A 191 -2.46 9.60 4.47
C PRO A 191 -1.72 8.56 3.64
N GLU A 192 -2.48 7.71 2.99
CA GLU A 192 -1.96 6.73 2.04
C GLU A 192 -1.84 7.41 0.68
N TYR A 193 -0.71 7.24 0.02
CA TYR A 193 -0.49 7.78 -1.31
C TYR A 193 -0.29 6.65 -2.28
N ILE A 194 -0.96 6.73 -3.43
CA ILE A 194 -0.84 5.76 -4.49
C ILE A 194 -0.28 6.42 -5.73
N ASN A 195 0.60 5.71 -6.42
CA ASN A 195 0.86 5.97 -7.84
C ASN A 195 0.00 5.00 -8.65
N PHE A 196 -0.53 5.46 -9.78
CA PHE A 196 -1.05 4.53 -10.76
C PHE A 196 -0.49 4.79 -12.16
N TYR A 197 -0.37 3.70 -12.92
CA TYR A 197 0.16 3.70 -14.27
C TYR A 197 -0.81 2.94 -15.18
N ALA A 198 -1.28 3.58 -16.24
CA ALA A 198 -2.14 2.97 -17.25
C ALA A 198 -1.33 2.69 -18.52
N ILE A 199 -1.40 1.45 -19.00
CA ILE A 199 -0.70 0.93 -20.18
C ILE A 199 -1.70 0.12 -21.01
N ALA A 200 -1.74 0.35 -22.32
CA ALA A 200 -2.59 -0.42 -23.21
C ALA A 200 -1.97 -1.78 -23.53
N ASP A 201 -2.81 -2.82 -23.68
CA ASP A 201 -2.34 -4.10 -24.19
C ASP A 201 -1.83 -3.97 -25.63
N ASP A 202 -0.80 -4.72 -25.95
CA ASP A 202 -0.32 -4.82 -27.32
C ASP A 202 -1.12 -5.92 -28.03
N PRO A 203 -1.90 -5.62 -29.10
CA PRO A 203 -2.72 -6.62 -29.76
C PRO A 203 -1.87 -7.58 -30.60
N ASN A 204 -1.07 -8.42 -29.94
CA ASN A 204 -0.33 -9.50 -30.57
C ASN A 204 -1.16 -10.80 -30.53
N LYS A 205 -2.02 -10.94 -31.55
CA LYS A 205 -2.51 -12.19 -32.18
C LYS A 205 -3.08 -13.35 -31.33
N GLN A 206 -3.43 -13.17 -30.05
CA GLN A 206 -4.08 -14.26 -29.28
C GLN A 206 -5.46 -13.96 -28.71
N ASN A 207 -5.88 -12.69 -28.65
CA ASN A 207 -7.24 -12.35 -28.20
C ASN A 207 -8.21 -12.40 -29.39
N GLN A 208 -8.91 -13.53 -29.55
CA GLN A 208 -9.94 -13.72 -30.58
C GLN A 208 -11.14 -12.75 -30.45
N SER A 209 -11.21 -11.94 -29.37
CA SER A 209 -12.29 -10.97 -29.10
C SER A 209 -12.03 -9.56 -29.67
N GLY A 210 -10.79 -9.21 -30.06
CA GLY A 210 -10.47 -7.86 -30.55
C GLY A 210 -10.60 -6.72 -29.52
N GLU A 211 -10.92 -7.04 -28.27
CA GLU A 211 -11.06 -6.08 -27.16
C GLU A 211 -9.72 -5.42 -26.83
N ARG A 212 -9.68 -4.08 -26.83
CA ARG A 212 -8.52 -3.31 -26.37
C ARG A 212 -8.56 -3.16 -24.86
N LEU A 213 -7.77 -3.96 -24.17
CA LEU A 213 -7.66 -3.92 -22.72
C LEU A 213 -6.68 -2.84 -22.27
N LEU A 214 -7.02 -2.19 -21.16
CA LEU A 214 -6.14 -1.26 -20.47
C LEU A 214 -5.72 -1.88 -19.14
N PHE A 215 -4.41 -1.96 -18.92
CA PHE A 215 -3.80 -2.39 -17.68
C PHE A 215 -3.47 -1.18 -16.82
N ILE A 216 -4.00 -1.15 -15.60
CA ILE A 216 -3.73 -0.13 -14.60
C ILE A 216 -2.95 -0.80 -13.47
N PHE A 217 -1.78 -0.27 -13.15
CA PHE A 217 -0.91 -0.73 -12.07
C PHE A 217 -0.95 0.26 -10.92
N PHE A 218 -0.89 -0.23 -9.69
CA PHE A 218 -0.94 0.55 -8.47
C PHE A 218 0.29 0.25 -7.62
N GLU A 219 0.93 1.31 -7.14
CA GLU A 219 2.12 1.25 -6.29
C GLU A 219 1.89 2.13 -5.06
N ASP A 220 2.27 1.63 -3.89
CA ASP A 220 2.26 2.41 -2.65
C ASP A 220 3.39 3.45 -2.68
N ALA A 221 3.02 4.72 -2.73
CA ALA A 221 3.92 5.87 -2.74
C ALA A 221 3.93 6.62 -1.40
N SER A 222 3.31 6.06 -0.35
CA SER A 222 3.06 6.75 0.92
C SER A 222 4.35 7.26 1.56
N GLU A 223 5.35 6.40 1.74
CA GLU A 223 6.64 6.80 2.33
C GLU A 223 7.33 7.85 1.47
N GLN A 224 7.46 7.62 0.17
CA GLN A 224 8.10 8.57 -0.74
C GLN A 224 7.45 9.95 -0.67
N MET A 225 6.11 9.99 -0.63
CA MET A 225 5.37 11.24 -0.56
C MET A 225 5.49 11.91 0.82
N ILE A 226 5.40 11.16 1.92
CA ILE A 226 5.60 11.67 3.27
C ILE A 226 7.01 12.27 3.41
N TYR A 227 8.04 11.56 2.94
CA TYR A 227 9.42 12.07 2.94
C TYR A 227 9.54 13.33 2.09
N LYS A 228 8.97 13.34 0.88
CA LYS A 228 9.01 14.50 -0.02
C LYS A 228 8.32 15.72 0.60
N GLN A 229 7.13 15.54 1.20
CA GLN A 229 6.43 16.62 1.91
C GLN A 229 7.24 17.14 3.09
N ARG A 230 7.84 16.24 3.89
CA ARG A 230 8.68 16.63 5.03
C ARG A 230 9.91 17.42 4.59
N LEU A 231 10.54 17.05 3.49
CA LEU A 231 11.66 17.79 2.91
C LEU A 231 11.25 19.20 2.49
N VAL A 232 10.13 19.33 1.77
CA VAL A 232 9.58 20.64 1.37
C VAL A 232 9.25 21.49 2.60
N GLN A 233 8.70 20.89 3.66
CA GLN A 233 8.41 21.59 4.89
C GLN A 233 9.69 22.09 5.59
N ILE A 234 10.70 21.23 5.73
CA ILE A 234 12.01 21.62 6.31
C ILE A 234 12.64 22.75 5.49
N GLU A 235 12.62 22.65 4.17
CA GLU A 235 13.15 23.69 3.29
C GLU A 235 12.45 25.03 3.54
N ASN A 236 11.11 25.05 3.55
CA ASN A 236 10.33 26.25 3.82
C ASN A 236 10.62 26.82 5.23
N GLU A 237 10.69 25.97 6.26
CA GLU A 237 11.03 26.41 7.62
C GLU A 237 12.43 27.01 7.70
N THR A 238 13.43 26.36 7.10
CA THR A 238 14.81 26.88 7.08
C THR A 238 14.91 28.18 6.30
N TYR A 239 14.20 28.32 5.19
CA TYR A 239 14.13 29.56 4.42
C TYR A 239 13.56 30.71 5.27
N LEU A 240 12.44 30.48 5.96
CA LEU A 240 11.80 31.48 6.82
C LEU A 240 12.72 31.89 7.99
N LEU A 241 13.45 30.94 8.59
CA LEU A 241 14.42 31.23 9.65
C LEU A 241 15.60 32.06 9.15
N LEU A 242 16.14 31.74 7.99
CA LEU A 242 17.22 32.51 7.35
C LEU A 242 16.76 33.93 7.00
N GLU A 243 15.53 34.09 6.48
CA GLU A 243 14.96 35.40 6.19
C GLU A 243 14.75 36.23 7.45
N GLY A 244 14.24 35.61 8.52
CA GLY A 244 14.10 36.24 9.84
C GLY A 244 15.43 36.73 10.40
N ALA A 245 16.46 35.86 10.39
CA ALA A 245 17.80 36.22 10.83
C ALA A 245 18.38 37.39 10.01
N ASN A 246 18.25 37.35 8.67
CA ASN A 246 18.73 38.43 7.81
C ASN A 246 18.03 39.77 8.05
N ARG A 247 16.75 39.77 8.42
CA ARG A 247 16.02 40.99 8.80
C ARG A 247 16.53 41.56 10.13
N GLU A 248 16.80 40.71 11.13
CA GLU A 248 17.42 41.17 12.40
C GLU A 248 18.84 41.71 12.21
N PHE A 249 19.65 41.07 11.36
CA PHE A 249 20.98 41.56 10.98
C PHE A 249 20.94 42.88 10.19
N SER A 250 19.89 43.10 9.41
CA SER A 250 19.69 44.38 8.68
C SER A 250 19.21 45.50 9.60
N LEU A 251 18.31 45.21 10.55
CA LEU A 251 17.83 46.19 11.53
C LEU A 251 18.94 46.62 12.50
N SER A 252 19.79 45.70 12.93
CA SER A 252 20.96 46.00 13.78
C SER A 252 22.04 46.85 13.09
N LYS A 253 22.15 46.81 11.76
CA LYS A 253 23.05 47.70 10.98
C LYS A 253 22.47 49.10 10.72
N VAL A 254 21.16 49.28 10.84
CA VAL A 254 20.49 50.58 10.61
C VAL A 254 20.38 51.40 11.92
N LEU A 255 20.53 50.75 13.08
CA LEU A 255 20.45 51.35 14.42
C LEU A 255 21.81 51.77 15.03
N VAL A 256 22.88 51.83 14.23
CA VAL A 256 24.22 52.34 14.62
C VAL A 256 24.55 53.55 13.76
#